data_AF-A0A7K3NM75-F1
#
_entry.id   AF-A0A7K3NM75-F1
#
_cell.length_a   1.000
_cell.length_b   1.000
_cell.length_c   1.000
_cell.angle_alpha   90.00
_cell.angle_beta   90.00
_cell.angle_gamma   90.00
#
_symmetry.space_group_name_H-M   'P 1'
#
loop_
_entity.id
_entity.type
_entity.pdbx_description
1 polymer ?
#
loop_
_entity_poly.entity_id
_entity_poly.type
_entity_poly.pdbx_seq_one_letter_code
_entity_poly.pdbx_strand_id
1 'polypeptide(L)'
;MGLACAFFFLSPPLSSFAADKTPPPDGVAYVVEIQGVADPELASLLGEVSSVRQAQDTPSPSIFLLKGRAESDLAAFKDVFNSRGFFAAETTVAIDQQTAPVKVIFQVTLGDAFVLREVRFTLPEGEENRKVDFPTPKDLGLDINAPFSAKAVLAAQETLLRRFQEQGRPFPDVAERRITADFAAHAVTVLWRVDPGPDAAFGETDIQGLTEVNPAVVRREIPWSVGQPYDIRLVEQLRTRLMALGLFSSIEAQPNRELDAKDRATVVLRLLERKHRTFKGGVDYKSDEGPGFTLGWEHRNLFGQGEKLSLSAGASPIRQYGEAMFELPALWHPRQKLTAKARYANEELEAYVGENFTATTLLRREMGDHLSAAAGLGYRLSIISEDKSRPWESGKDYHFVFVPMEMAYDSRDDPLDPQKGFLTSLSLAPYAGTAGQSGFVRPELNAAFYWRLFDSPDVIFANRGYLGADIGASMDELPSDLRFYAGGGGSIRGYPYQTVGPLRSKTPTGGRSVFTFSSELRVRLSEYVGVVPFLDGGTAFADALPPYQESLRFGAGLGLRVYTPIGPIRVDVATPLNRRENIDDVGQFYISIGQAF
;
A
#
# COMPACT_ATOMS: atom_id res chain seq x y z
N MET A 1 -59.19 7.07 11.78
CA MET A 1 -60.02 5.93 11.38
C MET A 1 -59.14 4.98 10.58
N GLY A 2 -58.97 3.73 11.03
CA GLY A 2 -58.49 2.61 10.22
C GLY A 2 -56.99 2.52 9.92
N LEU A 3 -56.25 1.83 10.78
CA LEU A 3 -54.96 1.20 10.48
C LEU A 3 -55.16 0.00 9.53
N ALA A 4 -54.24 -0.19 8.57
CA ALA A 4 -53.93 -1.48 7.93
C ALA A 4 -52.41 -1.46 7.61
N CYS A 5 -51.56 -2.17 8.36
CA CYS A 5 -51.21 -3.61 8.30
C CYS A 5 -50.49 -4.03 7.00
N ALA A 6 -49.16 -4.07 7.05
CA ALA A 6 -48.33 -5.02 6.30
C ALA A 6 -47.03 -5.33 7.07
N PHE A 7 -47.11 -6.44 7.82
CA PHE A 7 -46.06 -7.39 8.26
C PHE A 7 -44.58 -6.96 8.20
N PHE A 8 -44.07 -6.57 9.36
CA PHE A 8 -42.68 -6.80 9.77
C PHE A 8 -42.54 -8.26 10.23
N PHE A 9 -41.71 -9.06 9.55
CA PHE A 9 -41.14 -10.27 10.14
C PHE A 9 -40.03 -9.84 11.12
N LEU A 10 -40.42 -9.47 12.33
CA LEU A 10 -39.54 -9.63 13.49
C LEU A 10 -39.54 -11.13 13.82
N SER A 11 -38.53 -11.85 13.34
CA SER A 11 -38.13 -13.09 13.99
C SER A 11 -37.82 -12.75 15.45
N PRO A 12 -38.24 -13.59 16.41
CA PRO A 12 -38.04 -13.33 17.84
C PRO A 12 -36.54 -13.17 18.09
N PRO A 13 -36.13 -12.48 19.18
CA PRO A 13 -34.77 -12.66 19.66
C PRO A 13 -34.59 -14.17 19.79
N LEU A 14 -33.62 -14.72 19.07
CA LEU A 14 -33.08 -16.02 19.41
C LEU A 14 -32.56 -15.83 20.83
N SER A 15 -33.41 -16.18 21.80
CA SER A 15 -33.02 -16.80 23.03
C SER A 15 -32.17 -18.00 22.64
N SER A 16 -30.91 -17.75 22.29
CA SER A 16 -29.91 -18.80 22.39
C SER A 16 -29.97 -19.15 23.85
N PHE A 17 -30.34 -20.39 24.13
CA PHE A 17 -30.14 -21.00 25.43
C PHE A 17 -28.85 -20.42 25.99
N ALA A 18 -28.99 -19.56 27.00
CA ALA A 18 -28.07 -19.64 28.11
C ALA A 18 -28.23 -21.10 28.53
N ALA A 19 -27.38 -21.97 27.96
CA ALA A 19 -26.90 -23.10 28.70
C ALA A 19 -26.54 -22.46 30.02
N ASP A 20 -27.28 -22.87 31.04
CA ASP A 20 -27.05 -22.51 32.41
C ASP A 20 -25.58 -22.83 32.66
N LYS A 21 -24.70 -21.86 32.39
CA LYS A 21 -23.30 -21.89 32.77
C LYS A 21 -23.42 -21.63 34.26
N THR A 22 -23.79 -22.70 34.96
CA THR A 22 -23.32 -22.97 36.30
C THR A 22 -21.92 -22.35 36.37
N PRO A 23 -21.72 -21.29 37.18
CA PRO A 23 -20.38 -20.72 37.31
C PRO A 23 -19.49 -21.90 37.70
N PRO A 24 -18.33 -22.14 37.06
CA PRO A 24 -17.52 -23.29 37.45
C PRO A 24 -17.23 -23.12 38.94
N PRO A 25 -17.72 -24.01 39.82
CA PRO A 25 -17.24 -24.00 41.19
C PRO A 25 -15.81 -24.54 41.11
N ASP A 26 -14.89 -23.78 41.69
CA ASP A 26 -13.58 -24.27 42.13
C ASP A 26 -12.55 -24.62 41.03
N GLY A 27 -12.40 -23.75 40.03
CA GLY A 27 -11.18 -23.74 39.21
C GLY A 27 -10.02 -23.08 39.95
N VAL A 28 -8.81 -23.64 39.87
CA VAL A 28 -7.59 -23.04 40.41
C VAL A 28 -7.16 -21.89 39.50
N ALA A 29 -7.30 -20.66 39.96
CA ALA A 29 -6.68 -19.50 39.34
C ALA A 29 -5.16 -19.52 39.60
N TYR A 30 -4.36 -19.25 38.57
CA TYR A 30 -2.91 -19.31 38.67
C TYR A 30 -2.21 -18.22 37.86
N VAL A 31 -0.94 -17.99 38.17
CA VAL A 31 -0.02 -17.15 37.38
C VAL A 31 1.26 -17.94 37.11
N VAL A 32 1.87 -17.69 35.96
CA VAL A 32 3.09 -18.38 35.51
C VAL A 32 4.28 -17.45 35.64
N GLU A 33 5.31 -17.90 36.36
CA GLU A 33 6.60 -17.24 36.47
C GLU A 33 7.70 -18.13 35.88
N ILE A 34 8.49 -17.57 34.97
CA ILE A 34 9.67 -18.25 34.41
C ILE A 34 10.89 -17.50 34.93
N GLN A 35 11.69 -18.17 35.76
CA GLN A 35 12.85 -17.60 36.44
C GLN A 35 14.14 -18.21 35.90
N GLY A 36 15.24 -17.46 35.96
CA GLY A 36 16.57 -17.92 35.49
C GLY A 36 16.89 -17.66 34.02
N VAL A 37 16.10 -16.82 33.34
CA VAL A 37 16.32 -16.41 31.95
C VAL A 37 16.42 -14.89 31.88
N ALA A 38 17.63 -14.37 31.61
CA ALA A 38 17.89 -12.94 31.53
C ALA A 38 17.68 -12.35 30.12
N ASP A 39 17.79 -13.19 29.08
CA ASP A 39 17.57 -12.79 27.69
C ASP A 39 16.06 -12.58 27.41
N PRO A 40 15.63 -11.35 27.06
CA PRO A 40 14.23 -11.05 26.77
C PRO A 40 13.66 -11.86 25.59
N GLU A 41 14.46 -12.15 24.57
CA GLU A 41 13.99 -12.86 23.38
C GLU A 41 13.74 -14.35 23.71
N LEU A 42 14.63 -14.96 24.49
CA LEU A 42 14.45 -16.31 25.02
C LEU A 42 13.26 -16.40 25.99
N ALA A 43 13.10 -15.42 26.88
CA ALA A 43 11.96 -15.37 27.80
C ALA A 43 10.61 -15.24 27.06
N SER A 44 10.57 -14.48 25.95
CA SER A 44 9.39 -14.38 25.09
C SER A 44 9.04 -15.73 24.46
N LEU A 45 10.03 -16.39 23.85
CA LEU A 45 9.83 -17.70 23.20
C LEU A 45 9.33 -18.77 24.18
N LEU A 46 9.88 -18.82 25.39
CA LEU A 46 9.40 -19.73 26.44
C LEU A 46 7.95 -19.42 26.83
N GLY A 47 7.58 -18.14 26.87
CA GLY A 47 6.21 -17.72 27.11
C GLY A 47 5.25 -18.14 25.98
N GLU A 48 5.70 -18.04 24.73
CA GLU A 48 4.94 -18.44 23.55
C GLU A 48 4.72 -19.94 23.46
N VAL A 49 5.69 -20.78 23.84
CA VAL A 49 5.54 -22.25 23.78
C VAL A 49 4.90 -22.84 25.04
N SER A 50 4.76 -22.07 26.12
CA SER A 50 4.17 -22.53 27.37
C SER A 50 2.66 -22.64 27.26
N SER A 51 2.14 -23.87 27.22
CA SER A 51 0.70 -24.13 27.21
C SER A 51 0.03 -23.66 28.50
N VAL A 52 0.73 -23.71 29.64
CA VAL A 52 0.18 -23.22 30.91
C VAL A 52 0.07 -21.70 30.91
N ARG A 53 1.02 -20.98 30.32
CA ARG A 53 0.94 -19.51 30.19
C ARG A 53 -0.13 -19.07 29.20
N GLN A 54 -0.26 -19.75 28.06
CA GLN A 54 -1.31 -19.44 27.07
C GLN A 54 -2.73 -19.61 27.64
N ALA A 55 -2.91 -20.54 28.59
CA ALA A 55 -4.19 -20.84 29.19
C ALA A 55 -4.44 -20.14 30.54
N GLN A 56 -3.62 -19.14 30.91
CA GLN A 56 -3.66 -18.50 32.23
C GLN A 56 -5.00 -17.81 32.54
N ASP A 57 -5.69 -17.30 31.50
CA ASP A 57 -7.00 -16.65 31.63
C ASP A 57 -8.15 -17.64 31.88
N THR A 58 -7.89 -18.94 31.79
CA THR A 58 -8.86 -20.00 32.08
C THR A 58 -8.40 -20.80 33.31
N PRO A 59 -9.10 -20.70 34.46
CA PRO A 59 -8.77 -21.45 35.67
C PRO A 59 -8.66 -22.96 35.39
N SER A 60 -7.64 -23.61 35.96
CA SER A 60 -7.45 -25.05 35.80
C SER A 60 -8.47 -25.82 36.64
N PRO A 61 -9.09 -26.90 36.15
CA PRO A 61 -10.07 -27.67 36.93
C PRO A 61 -9.50 -28.35 38.18
N SER A 62 -8.18 -28.53 38.27
CA SER A 62 -7.51 -29.01 39.49
C SER A 62 -6.02 -28.69 39.50
N ILE A 63 -5.38 -28.75 40.68
CA ILE A 63 -3.92 -28.66 40.82
C ILE A 63 -3.22 -29.80 40.08
N PHE A 64 -3.81 -31.00 40.07
CA PHE A 64 -3.22 -32.16 39.38
C PHE A 64 -3.14 -31.93 37.86
N LEU A 65 -4.22 -31.41 37.25
CA LEU A 65 -4.23 -31.08 35.82
C LEU A 65 -3.31 -29.90 35.50
N LEU A 66 -3.23 -28.91 36.40
CA LEU A 66 -2.30 -27.79 36.27
C LEU A 66 -0.84 -28.29 36.27
N LYS A 67 -0.52 -29.20 37.18
CA LYS A 67 0.80 -29.85 37.26
C LYS A 67 1.12 -30.64 36.00
N GLY A 68 0.20 -31.49 35.54
CA GLY A 68 0.41 -32.26 34.30
C GLY A 68 0.64 -31.37 33.07
N ARG A 69 -0.10 -30.26 32.97
CA ARG A 69 0.12 -29.26 31.90
C ARG A 69 1.49 -28.60 32.02
N ALA A 70 1.86 -28.14 33.21
CA ALA A 70 3.14 -27.49 33.43
C ALA A 70 4.33 -28.44 33.22
N GLU A 71 4.20 -29.72 33.58
CA GLU A 71 5.20 -30.76 33.28
C GLU A 71 5.32 -31.04 31.77
N SER A 72 4.22 -30.92 31.01
CA SER A 72 4.26 -31.07 29.55
C SER A 72 5.03 -29.96 28.83
N ASP A 73 5.06 -28.75 29.41
CA ASP A 73 5.83 -27.60 28.88
C ASP A 73 7.34 -27.81 28.97
N LEU A 74 7.83 -28.70 29.86
CA LEU A 74 9.26 -28.95 30.03
C LEU A 74 9.93 -29.47 28.75
N ALA A 75 9.21 -30.29 27.96
CA ALA A 75 9.70 -30.79 26.68
C ALA A 75 9.83 -29.65 25.65
N ALA A 76 8.82 -28.79 25.56
CA ALA A 76 8.86 -27.62 24.68
C ALA A 76 9.96 -26.62 25.07
N PHE A 77 10.17 -26.42 26.38
CA PHE A 77 11.25 -25.55 26.88
C PHE A 77 12.61 -26.12 26.52
N LYS A 78 12.81 -27.43 26.67
CA LYS A 78 14.02 -28.12 26.23
C LYS A 78 14.29 -27.90 24.74
N ASP A 79 13.26 -27.98 23.89
CA ASP A 79 13.41 -27.72 22.46
C ASP A 79 13.80 -26.26 22.16
N VAL A 80 13.22 -25.30 22.90
CA VAL A 80 13.62 -23.88 22.81
C VAL A 80 15.09 -23.69 23.22
N PHE A 81 15.53 -24.28 24.33
CA PHE A 81 16.93 -24.19 24.78
C PHE A 81 17.89 -24.82 23.78
N ASN A 82 17.57 -26.01 23.28
CA ASN A 82 18.35 -26.68 22.23
C ASN A 82 18.43 -25.81 20.97
N SER A 83 17.35 -25.13 20.58
CA SER A 83 17.32 -24.24 19.41
C SER A 83 18.26 -23.03 19.55
N ARG A 84 18.60 -22.65 20.79
CA ARG A 84 19.48 -21.53 21.16
C ARG A 84 20.88 -21.96 21.62
N GLY A 85 21.18 -23.26 21.55
CA GLY A 85 22.50 -23.79 21.92
C GLY A 85 22.70 -24.09 23.40
N PHE A 86 21.64 -24.04 24.22
CA PHE A 86 21.69 -24.39 25.64
C PHE A 86 21.32 -25.87 25.85
N PHE A 87 22.16 -26.80 25.36
CA PHE A 87 21.86 -28.24 25.42
C PHE A 87 21.96 -28.84 26.83
N ALA A 88 22.67 -28.17 27.73
CA ALA A 88 22.79 -28.53 29.14
C ALA A 88 21.72 -27.84 30.01
N ALA A 89 20.75 -27.13 29.42
CA ALA A 89 19.73 -26.45 30.18
C ALA A 89 18.82 -27.44 30.92
N GLU A 90 18.59 -27.16 32.18
CA GLU A 90 17.65 -27.89 33.02
C GLU A 90 16.50 -26.97 33.43
N THR A 91 15.30 -27.53 33.49
CA THR A 91 14.12 -26.82 33.98
C THR A 91 13.38 -27.70 34.96
N THR A 92 13.08 -27.13 36.12
CA THR A 92 12.20 -27.73 37.12
C THR A 92 10.94 -26.89 37.26
N VAL A 93 9.84 -27.53 37.61
CA VAL A 93 8.56 -26.86 37.82
C VAL A 93 8.11 -27.06 39.27
N ALA A 94 7.73 -25.97 39.91
CA ALA A 94 7.14 -25.95 41.24
C ALA A 94 5.78 -25.24 41.21
N ILE A 95 4.83 -25.73 42.00
CA ILE A 95 3.53 -25.09 42.16
C ILE A 95 3.42 -24.62 43.60
N ASP A 96 3.46 -23.30 43.79
CA ASP A 96 3.26 -22.66 45.08
C ASP A 96 1.76 -22.39 45.30
N GLN A 97 1.18 -23.15 46.22
CA GLN A 97 -0.22 -23.08 46.61
C GLN A 97 -0.46 -22.11 47.79
N GLN A 98 0.59 -21.49 48.34
CA GLN A 98 0.48 -20.56 49.46
C GLN A 98 0.06 -19.16 49.00
N THR A 99 0.08 -18.88 47.70
CA THR A 99 -0.36 -17.62 47.09
C THR A 99 -1.74 -17.75 46.47
N ALA A 100 -2.50 -16.65 46.47
CA ALA A 100 -3.75 -16.53 45.73
C ALA A 100 -3.63 -15.36 44.73
N PRO A 101 -3.60 -15.60 43.41
CA PRO A 101 -3.68 -16.91 42.73
C PRO A 101 -2.44 -17.81 42.93
N VAL A 102 -2.59 -19.12 42.66
CA VAL A 102 -1.51 -20.12 42.75
C VAL A 102 -0.38 -19.75 41.79
N LYS A 103 0.89 -19.94 42.18
CA LYS A 103 2.02 -19.67 41.29
C LYS A 103 2.57 -20.95 40.69
N VAL A 104 2.68 -21.01 39.37
CA VAL A 104 3.45 -22.03 38.65
C VAL A 104 4.81 -21.43 38.32
N ILE A 105 5.85 -21.94 38.95
CA ILE A 105 7.21 -21.40 38.88
C ILE A 105 8.06 -22.39 38.09
N PHE A 106 8.53 -21.96 36.93
CA PHE A 106 9.57 -22.66 36.17
C PHE A 106 10.93 -22.11 36.57
N GLN A 107 11.75 -22.93 37.20
CA GLN A 107 13.13 -22.61 37.53
C GLN A 107 14.04 -23.15 36.43
N VAL A 108 14.58 -22.24 35.61
CA VAL A 108 15.48 -22.56 34.50
C VAL A 108 16.92 -22.37 34.94
N THR A 109 17.78 -23.36 34.65
CA THR A 109 19.23 -23.25 34.74
C THR A 109 19.80 -23.49 33.35
N LEU A 110 20.24 -22.43 32.66
CA LEU A 110 20.61 -22.50 31.24
C LEU A 110 21.91 -23.28 30.97
N GLY A 111 22.87 -23.23 31.90
CA GLY A 111 24.24 -23.67 31.64
C GLY A 111 24.96 -22.80 30.60
N ASP A 112 26.15 -23.24 30.18
CA ASP A 112 26.94 -22.54 29.16
C ASP A 112 26.35 -22.77 27.76
N ALA A 113 26.33 -21.72 26.94
CA ALA A 113 25.92 -21.81 25.54
C ALA A 113 26.98 -22.56 24.73
N PHE A 114 26.55 -23.51 23.92
CA PHE A 114 27.43 -24.23 23.02
C PHE A 114 27.73 -23.38 21.80
N VAL A 115 28.96 -23.43 21.31
CA VAL A 115 29.40 -22.67 20.13
C VAL A 115 29.39 -23.54 18.88
N LEU A 116 29.01 -22.97 17.73
CA LEU A 116 29.13 -23.64 16.44
C LEU A 116 30.62 -23.77 16.09
N ARG A 117 31.17 -24.98 16.15
CA ARG A 117 32.60 -25.22 15.93
C ARG A 117 32.92 -25.57 14.49
N GLU A 118 32.02 -26.31 13.85
CA GLU A 118 32.29 -26.86 12.54
C GLU A 118 31.00 -27.06 11.74
N VAL A 119 31.09 -26.78 10.44
CA VAL A 119 30.05 -27.08 9.46
C VAL A 119 30.70 -27.92 8.37
N ARG A 120 30.17 -29.13 8.15
CA ARG A 120 30.66 -30.08 7.15
C ARG A 120 29.59 -30.30 6.09
N PHE A 121 30.02 -30.30 4.83
CA PHE A 121 29.21 -30.69 3.69
C PHE A 121 29.72 -32.02 3.14
N THR A 122 28.80 -32.94 2.87
CA THR A 122 29.10 -34.22 2.23
C THR A 122 28.10 -34.47 1.12
N LEU A 123 28.52 -35.19 0.09
CA LEU A 123 27.62 -35.66 -0.96
C LEU A 123 26.92 -36.96 -0.54
N PRO A 124 25.81 -37.34 -1.21
CA PRO A 124 25.21 -38.65 -1.05
C PRO A 124 26.19 -39.78 -1.38
N GLU A 125 25.96 -40.95 -0.79
CA GLU A 125 26.74 -42.15 -1.08
C GLU A 125 26.66 -42.49 -2.58
N GLY A 126 27.80 -42.78 -3.20
CA GLY A 126 27.93 -43.06 -4.64
C GLY A 126 28.25 -41.83 -5.51
N GLU A 127 28.22 -40.61 -4.98
CA GLU A 127 28.59 -39.37 -5.68
C GLU A 127 29.90 -38.74 -5.18
N GLU A 128 30.72 -39.45 -4.41
CA GLU A 128 31.87 -38.87 -3.67
C GLU A 128 32.93 -38.23 -4.57
N ASN A 129 33.00 -38.64 -5.84
CA ASN A 129 33.96 -38.10 -6.82
C ASN A 129 33.45 -36.84 -7.56
N ARG A 130 32.18 -36.45 -7.36
CA ARG A 130 31.61 -35.28 -8.01
C ARG A 130 32.21 -34.02 -7.39
N LYS A 131 32.84 -33.18 -8.22
CA LYS A 131 33.36 -31.89 -7.75
C LYS A 131 32.22 -30.90 -7.59
N VAL A 132 31.94 -30.53 -6.35
CA VAL A 132 30.92 -29.54 -5.99
C VAL A 132 31.61 -28.46 -5.15
N ASP A 133 31.43 -27.21 -5.57
CA ASP A 133 31.95 -26.07 -4.83
C ASP A 133 30.93 -25.67 -3.76
N PHE A 134 31.16 -26.11 -2.53
CA PHE A 134 30.32 -25.73 -1.40
C PHE A 134 30.71 -24.34 -0.90
N PRO A 135 29.74 -23.45 -0.62
CA PRO A 135 30.00 -22.16 -0.01
C PRO A 135 30.63 -22.33 1.38
N THR A 136 31.40 -21.34 1.80
CA THR A 136 31.95 -21.34 3.16
C THR A 136 30.83 -21.13 4.18
N PRO A 137 30.98 -21.55 5.44
CA PRO A 137 29.99 -21.29 6.48
C PRO A 137 29.66 -19.80 6.61
N LYS A 138 30.66 -18.93 6.43
CA LYS A 138 30.51 -17.49 6.46
C LYS A 138 29.64 -16.97 5.31
N ASP A 139 29.77 -17.54 4.11
CA ASP A 139 28.92 -17.19 2.96
C ASP A 139 27.44 -17.56 3.18
N LEU A 140 27.18 -18.52 4.07
CA LEU A 140 25.84 -18.93 4.50
C LEU A 140 25.33 -18.16 5.73
N GLY A 141 26.08 -17.18 6.23
CA GLY A 141 25.74 -16.42 7.44
C GLY A 141 25.98 -17.17 8.74
N LEU A 142 26.84 -18.20 8.74
CA LEU A 142 27.24 -18.93 9.94
C LEU A 142 28.64 -18.50 10.38
N ASP A 143 28.73 -17.94 11.58
CA ASP A 143 29.99 -17.59 12.22
C ASP A 143 30.53 -18.76 13.05
N ILE A 144 31.71 -19.24 12.67
CA ILE A 144 32.40 -20.27 13.43
C ILE A 144 32.92 -19.69 14.75
N ASN A 145 32.73 -20.43 15.84
CA ASN A 145 32.95 -20.07 17.25
C ASN A 145 31.95 -19.07 17.84
N ALA A 146 30.87 -18.73 17.13
CA ALA A 146 29.74 -18.01 17.70
C ALA A 146 28.76 -18.96 18.42
N PRO A 147 27.87 -18.45 19.31
CA PRO A 147 26.82 -19.25 19.92
C PRO A 147 25.94 -19.95 18.87
N PHE A 148 25.62 -21.23 19.10
CA PHE A 148 24.79 -22.01 18.18
C PHE A 148 23.36 -21.46 18.11
N SER A 149 22.79 -21.44 16.91
CA SER A 149 21.39 -21.12 16.68
C SER A 149 20.79 -22.03 15.61
N ALA A 150 19.75 -22.79 15.95
CA ALA A 150 19.02 -23.61 15.00
C ALA A 150 18.35 -22.76 13.90
N LYS A 151 17.90 -21.54 14.23
CA LYS A 151 17.36 -20.58 13.27
C LYS A 151 18.41 -20.19 12.23
N ALA A 152 19.63 -19.89 12.66
CA ALA A 152 20.73 -19.57 11.74
C ALA A 152 21.08 -20.78 10.86
N VAL A 153 21.12 -21.99 11.41
CA VAL A 153 21.36 -23.22 10.65
C VAL A 153 20.28 -23.45 9.58
N LEU A 154 19.00 -23.28 9.92
CA LEU A 154 17.92 -23.41 8.94
C LEU A 154 18.01 -22.38 7.81
N ALA A 155 18.26 -21.11 8.15
CA ALA A 155 18.45 -20.04 7.15
C ALA A 155 19.68 -20.29 6.26
N ALA A 156 20.77 -20.81 6.83
CA ALA A 156 21.96 -21.20 6.10
C ALA A 156 21.69 -22.36 5.13
N GLN A 157 20.87 -23.34 5.52
CA GLN A 157 20.43 -24.43 4.64
C GLN A 157 19.63 -23.90 3.44
N GLU A 158 18.69 -22.99 3.68
CA GLU A 158 17.91 -22.36 2.60
C GLU A 158 18.82 -21.56 1.65
N THR A 159 19.78 -20.81 2.21
CA THR A 159 20.77 -20.05 1.45
C THR A 159 21.65 -20.96 0.58
N LEU A 160 22.05 -22.12 1.13
CA LEU A 160 22.82 -23.14 0.41
C LEU A 160 22.05 -23.69 -0.79
N LEU A 161 20.80 -24.13 -0.58
CA LEU A 161 19.95 -24.64 -1.65
C LEU A 161 19.70 -23.57 -2.72
N ARG A 162 19.40 -22.34 -2.29
CA ARG A 162 19.20 -21.19 -3.19
C ARG A 162 20.44 -20.93 -4.05
N ARG A 163 21.64 -21.03 -3.49
CA ARG A 163 22.89 -20.81 -4.24
C ARG A 163 23.09 -21.84 -5.35
N PHE A 164 22.73 -23.10 -5.13
CA PHE A 164 22.73 -24.10 -6.20
C PHE A 164 21.69 -23.77 -7.29
N GLN A 165 20.51 -23.29 -6.90
CA GLN A 165 19.48 -22.84 -7.84
C GLN A 165 19.87 -21.61 -8.65
N GLU A 166 20.75 -20.74 -8.13
CA GLU A 166 21.34 -19.62 -8.87
C GLU A 166 22.46 -20.06 -9.83
N GLN A 167 22.96 -21.29 -9.69
CA GLN A 167 24.11 -21.82 -10.43
C GLN A 167 23.71 -22.87 -11.49
N GLY A 168 22.44 -22.91 -11.92
CA GLY A 168 21.99 -23.87 -12.93
C GLY A 168 21.42 -25.17 -12.37
N ARG A 169 21.24 -25.32 -11.05
CA ARG A 169 20.73 -26.56 -10.46
C ARG A 169 19.34 -26.36 -9.86
N PRO A 170 18.25 -26.69 -10.57
CA PRO A 170 16.89 -26.38 -10.11
C PRO A 170 16.40 -27.20 -8.91
N PHE A 171 16.96 -28.39 -8.68
CA PHE A 171 16.47 -29.37 -7.70
C PHE A 171 17.51 -29.77 -6.64
N PRO A 172 18.17 -28.84 -5.95
CA PRO A 172 19.04 -29.21 -4.85
C PRO A 172 18.19 -29.65 -3.66
N ASP A 173 18.69 -30.61 -2.88
CA ASP A 173 18.04 -31.13 -1.69
C ASP A 173 19.06 -31.42 -0.59
N VAL A 174 18.58 -31.46 0.66
CA VAL A 174 19.37 -31.90 1.80
C VAL A 174 18.86 -33.25 2.26
N ALA A 175 19.52 -34.31 1.80
CA ALA A 175 19.19 -35.69 2.13
C ALA A 175 19.28 -35.99 3.63
N GLU A 176 20.24 -35.36 4.34
CA GLU A 176 20.34 -35.47 5.80
C GLU A 176 20.93 -34.20 6.41
N ARG A 177 20.35 -33.74 7.52
CA ARG A 177 20.98 -32.78 8.43
C ARG A 177 21.20 -33.44 9.79
N ARG A 178 22.45 -33.52 10.22
CA ARG A 178 22.84 -34.03 11.53
C ARG A 178 23.51 -32.95 12.35
N ILE A 179 23.00 -32.72 13.55
CA ILE A 179 23.54 -31.76 14.52
C ILE A 179 24.05 -32.56 15.72
N THR A 180 25.32 -32.40 16.05
CA THR A 180 25.95 -33.13 17.15
C THR A 180 26.52 -32.15 18.15
N ALA A 181 26.08 -32.25 19.40
CA ALA A 181 26.58 -31.45 20.52
C ALA A 181 27.60 -32.27 21.32
N ASP A 182 28.82 -31.75 21.44
CA ASP A 182 29.88 -32.29 22.29
C ASP A 182 29.87 -31.55 23.62
N PHE A 183 29.39 -32.24 24.67
CA PHE A 183 29.27 -31.69 26.02
C PHE A 183 30.62 -31.46 26.72
N ALA A 184 31.68 -32.17 26.33
CA ALA A 184 33.01 -31.93 26.88
C ALA A 184 33.64 -30.66 26.28
N ALA A 185 33.48 -30.47 24.98
CA ALA A 185 34.03 -29.33 24.25
C ALA A 185 33.11 -28.09 24.22
N HIS A 186 31.88 -28.18 24.74
CA HIS A 186 30.83 -27.15 24.62
C HIS A 186 30.65 -26.66 23.18
N ALA A 187 30.65 -27.61 22.24
CA ALA A 187 30.74 -27.34 20.82
C ALA A 187 29.65 -28.07 20.03
N VAL A 188 29.18 -27.45 18.95
CA VAL A 188 28.25 -28.05 17.99
C VAL A 188 28.93 -28.23 16.64
N THR A 189 28.76 -29.42 16.06
CA THR A 189 29.08 -29.69 14.67
C THR A 189 27.79 -29.91 13.88
N VAL A 190 27.67 -29.23 12.75
CA VAL A 190 26.57 -29.40 11.79
C VAL A 190 27.11 -30.14 10.57
N LEU A 191 26.49 -31.26 10.24
CA LEU A 191 26.76 -32.03 9.03
C LEU A 191 25.53 -31.94 8.12
N TRP A 192 25.75 -31.48 6.90
CA TRP A 192 24.76 -31.55 5.82
C TRP A 192 25.22 -32.55 4.76
N ARG A 193 24.36 -33.54 4.49
CA ARG A 193 24.45 -34.37 3.29
C ARG A 193 23.58 -33.74 2.21
N VAL A 194 24.21 -33.15 1.22
CA VAL A 194 23.57 -32.28 0.23
C VAL A 194 23.63 -32.94 -1.13
N ASP A 195 22.46 -33.14 -1.74
CA ASP A 195 22.36 -33.44 -3.17
C ASP A 195 22.23 -32.10 -3.91
N PRO A 196 23.24 -31.65 -4.65
CA PRO A 196 23.15 -30.39 -5.39
C PRO A 196 22.16 -30.46 -6.56
N GLY A 197 21.70 -31.66 -6.96
CA GLY A 197 20.83 -31.86 -8.12
C GLY A 197 21.56 -31.74 -9.46
N PRO A 198 20.94 -32.15 -10.58
CA PRO A 198 21.53 -32.06 -11.91
C PRO A 198 21.73 -30.60 -12.36
N ASP A 199 22.73 -30.36 -13.22
CA ASP A 199 22.79 -29.12 -13.99
C ASP A 199 21.67 -29.13 -15.03
N ALA A 200 20.92 -28.03 -15.13
CA ALA A 200 19.83 -27.91 -16.08
C ALA A 200 19.73 -26.51 -16.67
N ALA A 201 19.26 -26.45 -17.91
CA ALA A 201 18.86 -25.22 -18.56
C ALA A 201 17.34 -25.02 -18.48
N PHE A 202 16.86 -23.81 -18.74
CA PHE A 202 15.44 -23.55 -18.92
C PHE A 202 14.91 -24.29 -20.16
N GLY A 203 13.85 -25.06 -19.97
CA GLY A 203 13.05 -25.64 -21.04
C GLY A 203 11.97 -24.69 -21.55
N GLU A 204 11.03 -25.25 -22.31
CA GLU A 204 9.79 -24.57 -22.63
C GLU A 204 9.01 -24.25 -21.35
N THR A 205 8.17 -23.22 -21.39
CA THR A 205 7.29 -22.87 -20.26
C THR A 205 5.89 -23.39 -20.56
N ASP A 206 5.37 -24.24 -19.68
CA ASP A 206 4.00 -24.73 -19.74
C ASP A 206 3.09 -23.79 -18.94
N ILE A 207 2.17 -23.12 -19.63
CA ILE A 207 1.29 -22.10 -19.06
C ILE A 207 -0.10 -22.70 -18.87
N GLN A 208 -0.54 -22.79 -17.61
CA GLN A 208 -1.80 -23.41 -17.23
C GLN A 208 -2.73 -22.43 -16.50
N GLY A 209 -4.05 -22.64 -16.64
CA GLY A 209 -5.08 -21.90 -15.89
C GLY A 209 -5.54 -20.58 -16.50
N LEU A 210 -5.06 -20.24 -17.70
CA LEU A 210 -5.58 -19.12 -18.48
C LEU A 210 -6.94 -19.46 -19.08
N THR A 211 -7.89 -18.53 -18.97
CA THR A 211 -9.25 -18.63 -19.49
C THR A 211 -9.61 -17.48 -20.43
N GLU A 212 -9.35 -16.23 -20.04
CA GLU A 212 -9.65 -15.04 -20.84
C GLU A 212 -8.41 -14.21 -21.16
N VAL A 213 -7.32 -14.35 -20.40
CA VAL A 213 -6.04 -13.67 -20.69
C VAL A 213 -5.34 -14.39 -21.84
N ASN A 214 -4.90 -13.62 -22.83
CA ASN A 214 -4.15 -14.16 -23.96
C ASN A 214 -2.78 -14.70 -23.47
N PRO A 215 -2.43 -15.96 -23.76
CA PRO A 215 -1.14 -16.53 -23.38
C PRO A 215 0.09 -15.73 -23.85
N ALA A 216 -0.04 -14.94 -24.93
CA ALA A 216 1.03 -14.06 -25.41
C ALA A 216 1.43 -13.00 -24.38
N VAL A 217 0.49 -12.51 -23.55
CA VAL A 217 0.77 -11.56 -22.46
C VAL A 217 1.76 -12.18 -21.48
N VAL A 218 1.47 -13.40 -21.03
CA VAL A 218 2.30 -14.13 -20.06
C VAL A 218 3.66 -14.45 -20.67
N ARG A 219 3.71 -14.92 -21.92
CA ARG A 219 4.96 -15.26 -22.60
C ARG A 219 5.91 -14.08 -22.74
N ARG A 220 5.41 -12.88 -23.00
CA ARG A 220 6.24 -11.66 -23.11
C ARG A 220 6.93 -11.29 -21.80
N GLU A 221 6.36 -11.67 -20.66
CA GLU A 221 6.95 -11.35 -19.36
C GLU A 221 8.08 -12.30 -18.95
N ILE A 222 8.23 -13.44 -19.62
CA ILE A 222 9.27 -14.45 -19.34
C ILE A 222 10.67 -13.84 -19.56
N PRO A 223 11.52 -13.74 -18.50
CA PRO A 223 12.82 -13.08 -18.58
C PRO A 223 13.96 -13.98 -19.06
N TRP A 224 13.71 -15.24 -19.39
CA TRP A 224 14.73 -16.19 -19.86
C TRP A 224 14.45 -16.68 -21.28
N SER A 225 15.49 -17.21 -21.92
CA SER A 225 15.38 -17.94 -23.20
C SER A 225 15.52 -19.44 -22.99
N VAL A 226 14.89 -20.24 -23.84
CA VAL A 226 15.03 -21.70 -23.83
C VAL A 226 16.49 -22.08 -24.08
N GLY A 227 17.05 -22.96 -23.25
CA GLY A 227 18.45 -23.39 -23.29
C GLY A 227 19.42 -22.52 -22.49
N GLN A 228 18.97 -21.41 -21.91
CA GLN A 228 19.75 -20.63 -20.95
C GLN A 228 19.92 -21.42 -19.63
N PRO A 229 21.08 -21.38 -18.94
CA PRO A 229 21.24 -22.01 -17.63
C PRO A 229 20.15 -21.61 -16.64
N TYR A 230 19.65 -22.55 -15.85
CA TYR A 230 18.61 -22.28 -14.87
C TYR A 230 19.09 -21.26 -13.82
N ASP A 231 18.23 -20.32 -13.47
CA ASP A 231 18.49 -19.34 -12.42
C ASP A 231 17.18 -18.97 -11.73
N ILE A 232 17.03 -19.33 -10.46
CA ILE A 232 15.83 -19.05 -9.67
C ILE A 232 15.46 -17.56 -9.65
N ARG A 233 16.44 -16.65 -9.76
CA ARG A 233 16.21 -15.20 -9.77
C ARG A 233 15.37 -14.77 -10.98
N LEU A 234 15.50 -15.46 -12.11
CA LEU A 234 14.69 -15.20 -13.30
C LEU A 234 13.25 -15.68 -13.11
N VAL A 235 13.03 -16.79 -12.39
CA VAL A 235 11.69 -17.26 -12.00
C VAL A 235 11.03 -16.28 -11.02
N GLU A 236 11.75 -15.81 -10.01
CA GLU A 236 11.30 -14.76 -9.09
C GLU A 236 10.96 -13.47 -9.84
N GLN A 237 11.80 -13.06 -10.80
CA GLN A 237 11.56 -11.89 -11.64
C GLN A 237 10.29 -12.04 -12.49
N LEU A 238 10.02 -13.23 -13.07
CA LEU A 238 8.76 -13.50 -13.77
C LEU A 238 7.56 -13.32 -12.84
N ARG A 239 7.61 -13.88 -11.63
CA ARG A 239 6.52 -13.75 -10.65
C ARG A 239 6.23 -12.28 -10.36
N THR A 240 7.27 -11.48 -10.13
CA THR A 240 7.14 -10.03 -9.90
C THR A 240 6.51 -9.30 -11.09
N ARG A 241 6.93 -9.61 -12.32
CA ARG A 241 6.33 -9.02 -13.54
C ARG A 241 4.86 -9.39 -13.70
N LEU A 242 4.50 -10.66 -13.49
CA LEU A 242 3.11 -11.12 -13.58
C LEU A 242 2.23 -10.55 -12.47
N MET A 243 2.76 -10.37 -11.26
CA MET A 243 2.05 -9.67 -10.17
C MET A 243 1.77 -8.21 -10.54
N ALA A 244 2.74 -7.52 -11.14
CA ALA A 244 2.60 -6.13 -11.56
C ALA A 244 1.53 -5.91 -12.64
N LEU A 245 1.19 -6.93 -13.44
CA LEU A 245 0.08 -6.86 -14.40
C LEU A 245 -1.28 -6.72 -13.72
N GLY A 246 -1.43 -7.20 -12.48
CA GLY A 246 -2.69 -7.16 -11.73
C GLY A 246 -3.81 -8.06 -12.29
N LEU A 247 -3.46 -8.98 -13.20
CA LEU A 247 -4.37 -9.91 -13.89
C LEU A 247 -4.56 -11.24 -13.16
N PHE A 248 -3.68 -11.58 -12.22
CA PHE A 248 -3.68 -12.89 -11.55
C PHE A 248 -3.88 -12.72 -10.04
N SER A 249 -4.60 -13.66 -9.44
CA SER A 249 -4.81 -13.77 -7.99
C SER A 249 -3.85 -14.77 -7.34
N SER A 250 -3.36 -15.74 -8.12
CA SER A 250 -2.31 -16.68 -7.73
C SER A 250 -1.35 -16.88 -8.90
N ILE A 251 -0.05 -16.91 -8.60
CA ILE A 251 1.04 -17.15 -9.55
C ILE A 251 1.97 -18.17 -8.91
N GLU A 252 1.97 -19.38 -9.46
CA GLU A 252 2.86 -20.46 -9.06
C GLU A 252 3.74 -20.83 -10.24
N ALA A 253 5.06 -20.72 -10.06
CA ALA A 253 6.04 -21.04 -11.07
C ALA A 253 7.03 -22.05 -10.49
N GLN A 254 7.00 -23.28 -11.00
CA GLN A 254 7.87 -24.35 -10.51
C GLN A 254 8.49 -25.12 -11.69
N PRO A 255 9.80 -25.40 -11.66
CA PRO A 255 10.41 -26.29 -12.64
C PRO A 255 9.93 -27.74 -12.43
N ASN A 256 9.66 -28.45 -13.51
CA ASN A 256 9.30 -29.87 -13.48
C ASN A 256 10.54 -30.71 -13.16
N ARG A 257 10.45 -31.60 -12.17
CA ARG A 257 11.56 -32.47 -11.73
C ARG A 257 12.10 -33.35 -12.85
N GLU A 258 11.25 -33.75 -13.79
CA GLU A 258 11.68 -34.49 -14.97
C GLU A 258 12.30 -33.53 -16.00
N LEU A 259 13.62 -33.68 -16.21
CA LEU A 259 14.36 -33.00 -17.25
C LEU A 259 14.09 -33.65 -18.62
N ASP A 260 14.09 -32.85 -19.68
CA ASP A 260 14.02 -33.38 -21.03
C ASP A 260 15.34 -34.02 -21.49
N ALA A 261 15.35 -34.64 -22.67
CA ALA A 261 16.53 -35.32 -23.24
C ALA A 261 17.75 -34.41 -23.51
N LYS A 262 17.62 -33.09 -23.28
CA LYS A 262 18.69 -32.09 -23.42
C LYS A 262 19.02 -31.42 -22.07
N ASP A 263 18.67 -32.06 -20.96
CA ASP A 263 18.87 -31.56 -19.60
C ASP A 263 18.18 -30.21 -19.36
N ARG A 264 16.97 -30.02 -19.93
CA ARG A 264 16.18 -28.80 -19.74
C ARG A 264 15.01 -29.03 -18.79
N ALA A 265 14.85 -28.12 -17.84
CA ALA A 265 13.73 -28.11 -16.90
C ALA A 265 12.56 -27.28 -17.47
N THR A 266 11.47 -27.95 -17.83
CA THR A 266 10.21 -27.27 -18.20
C THR A 266 9.65 -26.53 -16.99
N VAL A 267 9.43 -25.23 -17.10
CA VAL A 267 8.80 -24.46 -16.02
C VAL A 267 7.29 -24.54 -16.16
N VAL A 268 6.63 -25.14 -15.16
CA VAL A 268 5.17 -25.19 -15.09
C VAL A 268 4.70 -23.94 -14.37
N LEU A 269 4.00 -23.08 -15.10
CA LEU A 269 3.41 -21.84 -14.62
C LEU A 269 1.91 -22.01 -14.46
N ARG A 270 1.46 -22.19 -13.22
CA ARG A 270 0.04 -22.29 -12.87
C ARG A 270 -0.46 -20.91 -12.46
N LEU A 271 -1.44 -20.41 -13.21
CA LEU A 271 -2.02 -19.08 -13.02
C LEU A 271 -3.49 -19.22 -12.63
N LEU A 272 -3.92 -18.39 -11.69
CA LEU A 272 -5.34 -18.19 -11.42
C LEU A 272 -5.71 -16.76 -11.79
N GLU A 273 -6.44 -16.59 -12.89
CA GLU A 273 -6.94 -15.29 -13.33
C GLU A 273 -7.77 -14.63 -12.22
N ARG A 274 -7.48 -13.35 -11.97
CA ARG A 274 -8.26 -12.52 -11.05
C ARG A 274 -9.55 -12.11 -11.75
N LYS A 275 -10.63 -11.90 -10.98
CA LYS A 275 -11.86 -11.30 -11.52
C LYS A 275 -11.54 -10.02 -12.29
N HIS A 276 -11.85 -10.00 -13.58
CA HIS A 276 -11.50 -8.89 -14.46
C HIS A 276 -12.31 -7.61 -14.21
N ARG A 277 -13.47 -7.74 -13.56
CA ARG A 277 -14.41 -6.63 -13.34
C ARG A 277 -14.40 -6.21 -11.88
N THR A 278 -14.32 -4.91 -11.63
CA THR A 278 -14.38 -4.33 -10.28
C THR A 278 -15.35 -3.15 -10.27
N PHE A 279 -16.20 -3.10 -9.24
CA PHE A 279 -17.04 -1.94 -8.94
C PHE A 279 -16.44 -1.17 -7.77
N LYS A 280 -16.45 0.16 -7.86
CA LYS A 280 -15.95 1.08 -6.84
C LYS A 280 -17.06 2.08 -6.54
N GLY A 281 -17.15 2.50 -5.28
CA GLY A 281 -18.13 3.49 -4.83
C GLY A 281 -17.54 4.30 -3.69
N GLY A 282 -17.86 5.60 -3.64
CA GLY A 282 -17.44 6.50 -2.58
C GLY A 282 -18.49 7.57 -2.34
N VAL A 283 -18.56 8.04 -1.10
CA VAL A 283 -19.39 9.18 -0.68
C VAL A 283 -18.52 10.16 0.09
N ASP A 284 -18.81 11.44 -0.06
CA ASP A 284 -18.14 12.52 0.64
C ASP A 284 -19.14 13.61 1.01
N TYR A 285 -18.77 14.47 1.96
CA TYR A 285 -19.57 15.64 2.31
C TYR A 285 -18.63 16.79 2.61
N LYS A 286 -18.86 17.91 1.94
CA LYS A 286 -18.13 19.15 2.21
C LYS A 286 -19.16 20.26 2.42
N SER A 287 -19.03 21.07 3.45
CA SER A 287 -20.02 22.12 3.73
C SER A 287 -20.15 23.14 2.59
N ASP A 288 -19.09 23.32 1.81
CA ASP A 288 -18.98 24.24 0.67
C ASP A 288 -19.38 23.65 -0.69
N GLU A 289 -19.38 22.32 -0.85
CA GLU A 289 -19.79 21.64 -2.10
C GLU A 289 -21.10 20.84 -1.95
N GLY A 290 -21.48 20.48 -0.71
CA GLY A 290 -22.58 19.59 -0.37
C GLY A 290 -22.19 18.10 -0.32
N PRO A 291 -23.18 17.19 -0.29
CA PRO A 291 -22.92 15.74 -0.38
C PRO A 291 -22.46 15.36 -1.79
N GLY A 292 -21.43 14.53 -1.86
CA GLY A 292 -20.89 13.97 -3.10
C GLY A 292 -20.97 12.45 -3.12
N PHE A 293 -21.10 11.87 -4.30
CA PHE A 293 -20.86 10.45 -4.52
C PHE A 293 -20.09 10.20 -5.81
N THR A 294 -19.37 9.07 -5.85
CA THR A 294 -18.68 8.58 -7.04
C THR A 294 -18.96 7.09 -7.21
N LEU A 295 -19.22 6.67 -8.44
CA LEU A 295 -19.38 5.29 -8.87
C LEU A 295 -18.33 4.98 -9.94
N GLY A 296 -17.77 3.78 -9.90
CA GLY A 296 -16.76 3.34 -10.84
C GLY A 296 -16.95 1.88 -11.23
N TRP A 297 -16.69 1.58 -12.50
CA TRP A 297 -16.59 0.23 -13.03
C TRP A 297 -15.29 0.11 -13.82
N GLU A 298 -14.57 -0.98 -13.61
CA GLU A 298 -13.29 -1.26 -14.26
C GLU A 298 -13.32 -2.66 -14.86
N HIS A 299 -12.87 -2.79 -16.10
CA HIS A 299 -12.53 -4.05 -16.74
C HIS A 299 -11.03 -4.07 -17.04
N ARG A 300 -10.25 -4.89 -16.33
CA ARG A 300 -8.77 -4.87 -16.40
C ARG A 300 -8.14 -5.71 -17.53
N ASN A 301 -8.95 -6.39 -18.32
CA ASN A 301 -8.50 -7.25 -19.41
C ASN A 301 -9.49 -7.21 -20.59
N LEU A 302 -9.83 -6.02 -21.09
CA LEU A 302 -10.97 -5.81 -22.00
C LEU A 302 -10.90 -6.68 -23.27
N PHE A 303 -9.72 -6.82 -23.89
CA PHE A 303 -9.53 -7.61 -25.11
C PHE A 303 -8.57 -8.79 -24.93
N GLY A 304 -8.32 -9.19 -23.67
CA GLY A 304 -7.44 -10.31 -23.36
C GLY A 304 -5.95 -9.95 -23.28
N GLN A 305 -5.52 -8.71 -23.55
CA GLN A 305 -4.10 -8.33 -23.53
C GLN A 305 -3.69 -7.50 -22.30
N GLY A 306 -4.55 -7.44 -21.28
CA GLY A 306 -4.35 -6.59 -20.10
C GLY A 306 -4.76 -5.12 -20.29
N GLU A 307 -5.49 -4.81 -21.36
CA GLU A 307 -6.08 -3.48 -21.55
C GLU A 307 -7.12 -3.19 -20.47
N LYS A 308 -7.12 -1.96 -19.95
CA LYS A 308 -8.09 -1.54 -18.95
C LYS A 308 -9.09 -0.56 -19.53
N LEU A 309 -10.36 -0.79 -19.27
CA LEU A 309 -11.42 0.20 -19.45
C LEU A 309 -11.99 0.55 -18.09
N SER A 310 -11.95 1.83 -17.75
CA SER A 310 -12.55 2.38 -16.54
C SER A 310 -13.65 3.36 -16.93
N LEU A 311 -14.82 3.16 -16.36
CA LEU A 311 -15.94 4.09 -16.45
C LEU A 311 -16.19 4.62 -15.04
N SER A 312 -16.30 5.93 -14.88
CA SER A 312 -16.62 6.55 -13.60
C SER A 312 -17.62 7.67 -13.78
N ALA A 313 -18.53 7.81 -12.82
CA ALA A 313 -19.45 8.92 -12.74
C ALA A 313 -19.47 9.45 -11.31
N GLY A 314 -19.66 10.75 -11.16
CA GLY A 314 -19.84 11.34 -9.83
C GLY A 314 -20.77 12.53 -9.89
N ALA A 315 -21.39 12.83 -8.75
CA ALA A 315 -22.27 13.97 -8.62
C ALA A 315 -22.21 14.57 -7.22
N SER A 316 -22.28 15.89 -7.18
CA SER A 316 -22.56 16.75 -6.04
C SER A 316 -23.55 17.85 -6.49
N PRO A 317 -24.11 18.65 -5.58
CA PRO A 317 -24.96 19.78 -5.95
C PRO A 317 -24.37 20.72 -6.99
N ILE A 318 -23.05 20.94 -6.95
CA ILE A 318 -22.38 21.92 -7.81
C ILE A 318 -21.70 21.31 -9.05
N ARG A 319 -21.57 19.98 -9.13
CA ARG A 319 -20.88 19.30 -10.25
C ARG A 319 -21.40 17.89 -10.48
N GLN A 320 -21.66 17.55 -11.74
CA GLN A 320 -21.89 16.17 -12.17
C GLN A 320 -20.94 15.82 -13.30
N TYR A 321 -20.39 14.60 -13.33
CA TYR A 321 -19.47 14.20 -14.39
C TYR A 321 -19.58 12.71 -14.74
N GLY A 322 -19.22 12.41 -15.98
CA GLY A 322 -18.97 11.07 -16.48
C GLY A 322 -17.60 11.01 -17.17
N GLU A 323 -16.88 9.92 -16.96
CA GLU A 323 -15.54 9.72 -17.50
C GLU A 323 -15.37 8.29 -17.98
N ALA A 324 -14.76 8.15 -19.15
CA ALA A 324 -14.29 6.90 -19.72
C ALA A 324 -12.79 6.99 -19.94
N MET A 325 -12.05 5.99 -19.45
CA MET A 325 -10.60 5.90 -19.59
C MET A 325 -10.22 4.52 -20.11
N PHE A 326 -9.50 4.49 -21.21
CA PHE A 326 -8.91 3.30 -21.80
C PHE A 326 -7.39 3.34 -21.61
N GLU A 327 -6.80 2.26 -21.12
CA GLU A 327 -5.37 2.13 -20.86
C GLU A 327 -4.80 0.91 -21.61
N LEU A 328 -3.75 1.16 -22.38
CA LEU A 328 -2.88 0.15 -22.97
C LEU A 328 -1.55 0.13 -22.19
N PRO A 329 -1.24 -0.95 -21.44
CA PRO A 329 -0.11 -0.95 -20.51
C PRO A 329 1.28 -1.03 -21.17
N ALA A 330 1.38 -1.51 -22.41
CA ALA A 330 2.64 -1.68 -23.13
C ALA A 330 2.43 -1.45 -24.64
N LEU A 331 2.47 -0.19 -25.09
CA LEU A 331 2.23 0.13 -26.51
C LEU A 331 3.38 -0.35 -27.41
N TRP A 332 4.60 0.18 -27.22
CA TRP A 332 5.80 -0.22 -27.96
C TRP A 332 6.94 -0.70 -27.05
N HIS A 333 6.89 -0.34 -25.77
CA HIS A 333 7.90 -0.71 -24.78
C HIS A 333 7.19 -1.12 -23.47
N PRO A 334 7.71 -2.10 -22.69
CA PRO A 334 7.06 -2.55 -21.44
C PRO A 334 6.85 -1.46 -20.37
N ARG A 335 7.59 -0.35 -20.49
CA ARG A 335 7.48 0.84 -19.62
C ARG A 335 6.68 1.98 -20.24
N GLN A 336 5.96 1.75 -21.35
CA GLN A 336 5.16 2.76 -22.03
C GLN A 336 3.68 2.43 -21.97
N LYS A 337 2.92 3.32 -21.34
CA LYS A 337 1.47 3.23 -21.20
C LYS A 337 0.81 4.27 -22.08
N LEU A 338 -0.17 3.88 -22.88
CA LEU A 338 -1.03 4.82 -23.60
C LEU A 338 -2.37 4.90 -22.89
N THR A 339 -2.79 6.11 -22.54
CA THR A 339 -4.11 6.37 -21.95
C THR A 339 -4.93 7.23 -22.88
N ALA A 340 -6.14 6.82 -23.19
CA ALA A 340 -7.16 7.63 -23.85
C ALA A 340 -8.28 7.92 -22.86
N LYS A 341 -8.57 9.19 -22.60
CA LYS A 341 -9.54 9.61 -21.59
C LYS A 341 -10.53 10.59 -22.21
N ALA A 342 -11.82 10.34 -22.02
CA ALA A 342 -12.91 11.25 -22.34
C ALA A 342 -13.70 11.57 -21.08
N ARG A 343 -13.96 12.86 -20.83
CA ARG A 343 -14.71 13.33 -19.69
C ARG A 343 -15.74 14.36 -20.13
N TYR A 344 -16.95 14.22 -19.62
CA TYR A 344 -18.00 15.23 -19.67
C TYR A 344 -18.31 15.67 -18.24
N ALA A 345 -18.48 16.97 -18.00
CA ALA A 345 -18.98 17.47 -16.73
C ALA A 345 -19.93 18.65 -16.92
N ASN A 346 -20.98 18.66 -16.10
CA ASN A 346 -21.89 19.78 -15.91
C ASN A 346 -21.56 20.44 -14.57
N GLU A 347 -21.47 21.77 -14.55
CA GLU A 347 -21.02 22.54 -13.40
C GLU A 347 -21.95 23.72 -13.13
N GLU A 348 -22.46 23.79 -11.89
CA GLU A 348 -23.30 24.86 -11.38
C GLU A 348 -22.58 25.57 -10.23
N LEU A 349 -21.55 26.34 -10.58
CA LEU A 349 -20.70 27.02 -9.60
C LEU A 349 -21.21 28.45 -9.33
N GLU A 350 -20.69 29.08 -8.29
CA GLU A 350 -20.91 30.52 -8.09
C GLU A 350 -20.22 31.35 -9.17
N ALA A 351 -19.06 30.91 -9.67
CA ALA A 351 -18.33 31.63 -10.70
C ALA A 351 -19.02 31.58 -12.07
N TYR A 352 -19.56 30.42 -12.45
CA TYR A 352 -20.20 30.17 -13.74
C TYR A 352 -21.11 28.95 -13.71
N VAL A 353 -21.97 28.84 -14.72
CA VAL A 353 -22.71 27.65 -15.09
C VAL A 353 -22.27 27.21 -16.47
N GLY A 354 -21.91 25.94 -16.63
CA GLY A 354 -21.46 25.45 -17.92
C GLY A 354 -21.24 23.95 -18.02
N GLU A 355 -21.06 23.52 -19.26
CA GLU A 355 -20.78 22.15 -19.64
C GLU A 355 -19.38 22.06 -20.24
N ASN A 356 -18.61 21.05 -19.85
CA ASN A 356 -17.29 20.81 -20.39
C ASN A 356 -17.12 19.38 -20.89
N PHE A 357 -16.54 19.24 -22.07
CA PHE A 357 -16.10 17.98 -22.64
C PHE A 357 -14.59 18.04 -22.89
N THR A 358 -13.86 17.04 -22.43
CA THR A 358 -12.41 16.92 -22.66
C THR A 358 -12.06 15.52 -23.12
N ALA A 359 -11.36 15.41 -24.24
CA ALA A 359 -10.79 14.17 -24.75
C ALA A 359 -9.26 14.31 -24.80
N THR A 360 -8.53 13.34 -24.25
CA THR A 360 -7.07 13.36 -24.21
C THR A 360 -6.49 11.99 -24.55
N THR A 361 -5.36 11.98 -25.24
CA THR A 361 -4.51 10.81 -25.42
C THR A 361 -3.13 11.14 -24.88
N LEU A 362 -2.60 10.30 -23.99
CA LEU A 362 -1.33 10.52 -23.29
C LEU A 362 -0.47 9.27 -23.37
N LEU A 363 0.74 9.40 -23.91
CA LEU A 363 1.75 8.36 -23.88
C LEU A 363 2.69 8.64 -22.71
N ARG A 364 2.62 7.83 -21.66
CA ARG A 364 3.50 7.91 -20.48
C ARG A 364 4.62 6.89 -20.57
N ARG A 365 5.84 7.30 -20.21
CA ARG A 365 7.02 6.43 -20.07
C ARG A 365 7.55 6.49 -18.65
N GLU A 366 7.68 5.31 -18.02
CA GLU A 366 8.38 5.15 -16.74
C GLU A 366 9.90 5.12 -16.97
N MET A 367 10.64 5.94 -16.22
CA MET A 367 12.08 6.16 -16.31
C MET A 367 12.75 5.85 -14.96
N GLY A 368 13.11 4.59 -14.77
CA GLY A 368 13.53 4.10 -13.44
C GLY A 368 12.30 3.81 -12.59
N ASP A 369 12.46 3.88 -11.27
CA ASP A 369 11.43 3.45 -10.32
C ASP A 369 10.54 4.61 -9.82
N HIS A 370 11.00 5.86 -9.99
CA HIS A 370 10.36 7.04 -9.41
C HIS A 370 9.97 8.12 -10.42
N LEU A 371 10.64 8.20 -11.56
CA LEU A 371 10.42 9.26 -12.55
C LEU A 371 9.54 8.75 -13.69
N SER A 372 8.57 9.55 -14.10
CA SER A 372 7.76 9.34 -15.29
C SER A 372 7.64 10.62 -16.11
N ALA A 373 7.50 10.49 -17.42
CA ALA A 373 7.11 11.59 -18.28
C ALA A 373 6.04 11.16 -19.27
N ALA A 374 5.14 12.08 -19.60
CA ALA A 374 4.07 11.87 -20.56
C ALA A 374 3.94 13.05 -21.50
N ALA A 375 3.52 12.77 -22.72
CA ALA A 375 3.10 13.78 -23.68
C ALA A 375 1.89 13.26 -24.47
N GLY A 376 1.07 14.18 -24.96
CA GLY A 376 -0.21 13.81 -25.51
C GLY A 376 -0.83 14.85 -26.43
N LEU A 377 -2.05 14.56 -26.85
CA LEU A 377 -2.94 15.49 -27.53
C LEU A 377 -4.27 15.55 -26.78
N GLY A 378 -4.83 16.75 -26.71
CA GLY A 378 -6.08 17.02 -26.05
C GLY A 378 -6.99 17.89 -26.89
N TYR A 379 -8.29 17.66 -26.74
CA TYR A 379 -9.34 18.54 -27.24
C TYR A 379 -10.29 18.88 -26.10
N ARG A 380 -10.65 20.15 -25.98
CA ARG A 380 -11.60 20.65 -24.98
C ARG A 380 -12.68 21.48 -25.67
N LEU A 381 -13.92 21.21 -25.29
CA LEU A 381 -15.09 22.02 -25.58
C LEU A 381 -15.68 22.48 -24.24
N SER A 382 -15.87 23.78 -24.08
CA SER A 382 -16.53 24.36 -22.92
C SER A 382 -17.65 25.27 -23.38
N ILE A 383 -18.87 25.01 -22.91
CA ILE A 383 -20.05 25.81 -23.17
C ILE A 383 -20.39 26.52 -21.85
N ILE A 384 -20.14 27.83 -21.80
CA ILE A 384 -20.45 28.64 -20.62
C ILE A 384 -21.79 29.33 -20.87
N SER A 385 -22.84 28.80 -20.24
CA SER A 385 -24.20 29.30 -20.38
C SER A 385 -24.38 30.62 -19.63
N GLU A 386 -23.86 30.71 -18.41
CA GLU A 386 -23.97 31.89 -17.57
C GLU A 386 -22.67 32.13 -16.79
N ASP A 387 -22.04 33.29 -16.97
CA ASP A 387 -21.01 33.78 -16.04
C ASP A 387 -21.73 34.60 -14.96
N LYS A 388 -21.96 34.02 -13.79
CA LYS A 388 -22.63 34.70 -12.66
C LYS A 388 -21.83 35.91 -12.15
N SER A 389 -20.53 35.99 -12.45
CA SER A 389 -19.69 37.15 -12.17
C SER A 389 -19.85 38.26 -13.22
N ARG A 390 -20.39 37.95 -14.39
CA ARG A 390 -20.72 38.89 -15.48
C ARG A 390 -22.06 38.48 -16.11
N PRO A 391 -23.18 38.58 -15.38
CA PRO A 391 -24.46 38.03 -15.84
C PRO A 391 -25.00 38.71 -17.12
N TRP A 392 -24.43 39.86 -17.50
CA TRP A 392 -24.71 40.54 -18.78
C TRP A 392 -23.98 39.92 -19.99
N GLU A 393 -22.96 39.10 -19.77
CA GLU A 393 -22.27 38.28 -20.77
C GLU A 393 -22.76 36.82 -20.62
N SER A 394 -23.82 36.44 -21.33
CA SER A 394 -24.33 35.06 -21.32
C SER A 394 -24.00 34.35 -22.64
N GLY A 395 -23.67 33.06 -22.53
CA GLY A 395 -23.53 32.14 -23.66
C GLY A 395 -22.27 32.33 -24.50
N LYS A 396 -21.20 31.58 -24.19
CA LYS A 396 -19.99 31.51 -25.02
C LYS A 396 -19.47 30.08 -25.13
N ASP A 397 -19.08 29.71 -26.35
CA ASP A 397 -18.45 28.42 -26.64
C ASP A 397 -16.94 28.61 -26.81
N TYR A 398 -16.19 27.70 -26.19
CA TYR A 398 -14.73 27.70 -26.21
C TYR A 398 -14.22 26.36 -26.67
N HIS A 399 -13.38 26.39 -27.70
CA HIS A 399 -12.82 25.20 -28.33
C HIS A 399 -11.31 25.31 -28.33
N PHE A 400 -10.65 24.31 -27.75
CA PHE A 400 -9.21 24.26 -27.71
C PHE A 400 -8.68 22.90 -28.11
N VAL A 401 -7.65 22.90 -28.93
CA VAL A 401 -6.71 21.77 -29.04
C VAL A 401 -5.51 22.11 -28.18
N PHE A 402 -4.99 21.13 -27.43
CA PHE A 402 -3.85 21.35 -26.55
C PHE A 402 -2.89 20.18 -26.54
N VAL A 403 -1.65 20.43 -26.16
CA VAL A 403 -0.57 19.43 -26.09
C VAL A 403 -0.16 19.26 -24.62
N PRO A 404 -0.79 18.35 -23.87
CA PRO A 404 -0.41 18.12 -22.48
C PRO A 404 0.95 17.42 -22.41
N MET A 405 1.86 17.98 -21.61
CA MET A 405 3.12 17.38 -21.23
C MET A 405 3.19 17.31 -19.71
N GLU A 406 3.63 16.19 -19.16
CA GLU A 406 3.70 15.94 -17.73
C GLU A 406 5.03 15.28 -17.40
N MET A 407 5.63 15.67 -16.29
CA MET A 407 6.74 14.97 -15.67
C MET A 407 6.44 14.81 -14.19
N ALA A 408 6.54 13.59 -13.67
CA ALA A 408 6.26 13.31 -12.27
C ALA A 408 7.38 12.49 -11.63
N TYR A 409 7.77 12.86 -10.43
CA TYR A 409 8.67 12.11 -9.57
C TYR A 409 7.91 11.67 -8.31
N ASP A 410 7.78 10.37 -8.08
CA ASP A 410 7.11 9.78 -6.91
C ASP A 410 8.05 8.84 -6.15
N SER A 411 8.43 9.26 -4.95
CA SER A 411 9.27 8.49 -4.01
C SER A 411 8.53 8.17 -2.72
N ARG A 412 7.20 8.33 -2.69
CA ARG A 412 6.40 8.05 -1.51
C ARG A 412 6.46 6.56 -1.14
N ASP A 413 6.45 6.30 0.15
CA ASP A 413 6.42 4.94 0.70
C ASP A 413 5.07 4.26 0.50
N ASP A 414 3.97 5.00 0.66
CA ASP A 414 2.61 4.52 0.43
C ASP A 414 1.79 5.56 -0.38
N PRO A 415 1.09 5.16 -1.47
CA PRO A 415 0.28 6.10 -2.26
C PRO A 415 -0.98 6.64 -1.57
N LEU A 416 -1.53 5.94 -0.57
CA LEU A 416 -2.80 6.24 0.12
C LEU A 416 -2.59 6.87 1.50
N ASP A 417 -1.57 6.46 2.24
CA ASP A 417 -1.18 7.03 3.54
C ASP A 417 0.34 7.31 3.59
N PRO A 418 0.86 8.23 2.76
CA PRO A 418 2.28 8.53 2.68
C PRO A 418 2.82 9.08 4.00
N GLN A 419 3.94 8.52 4.47
CA GLN A 419 4.61 8.93 5.70
C GLN A 419 6.03 9.43 5.44
N LYS A 420 6.64 9.04 4.32
CA LYS A 420 7.98 9.45 3.89
C LYS A 420 8.04 9.66 2.38
N GLY A 421 8.99 10.48 1.94
CA GLY A 421 9.25 10.74 0.52
C GLY A 421 8.50 11.96 0.00
N PHE A 422 8.47 12.12 -1.32
CA PHE A 422 7.82 13.25 -1.98
C PHE A 422 7.23 12.84 -3.32
N LEU A 423 6.16 13.54 -3.68
CA LEU A 423 5.51 13.49 -4.99
C LEU A 423 5.61 14.88 -5.60
N THR A 424 6.20 15.00 -6.78
CA THR A 424 6.26 16.26 -7.52
C THR A 424 5.84 16.04 -8.95
N SER A 425 4.84 16.79 -9.43
CA SER A 425 4.43 16.81 -10.82
C SER A 425 4.53 18.21 -11.42
N LEU A 426 5.15 18.27 -12.60
CA LEU A 426 5.21 19.44 -13.45
C LEU A 426 4.37 19.15 -14.70
N SER A 427 3.38 19.99 -14.96
CA SER A 427 2.55 19.92 -16.16
C SER A 427 2.73 21.18 -17.00
N LEU A 428 2.74 21.02 -18.31
CA LEU A 428 2.80 22.11 -19.27
C LEU A 428 1.86 21.80 -20.42
N ALA A 429 0.93 22.69 -20.71
CA ALA A 429 -0.01 22.51 -21.81
C ALA A 429 -0.15 23.81 -22.63
N PRO A 430 0.38 23.84 -23.86
CA PRO A 430 0.02 24.84 -24.85
C PRO A 430 -1.39 24.57 -25.39
N TYR A 431 -2.28 25.55 -25.30
CA TYR A 431 -3.63 25.57 -25.84
C TYR A 431 -3.68 26.47 -27.07
N ALA A 432 -4.33 25.98 -28.13
CA ALA A 432 -4.65 26.75 -29.32
C ALA A 432 -6.16 26.79 -29.49
N GLY A 433 -6.73 28.00 -29.54
CA GLY A 433 -8.15 28.19 -29.81
C GLY A 433 -8.49 27.85 -31.26
N THR A 434 -9.53 27.06 -31.48
CA THR A 434 -9.94 26.61 -32.82
C THR A 434 -11.19 27.31 -33.35
N ALA A 435 -11.81 28.17 -32.54
CA ALA A 435 -13.02 28.92 -32.88
C ALA A 435 -12.86 30.42 -32.57
N GLY A 436 -11.66 30.98 -32.83
CA GLY A 436 -11.37 32.40 -32.66
C GLY A 436 -10.86 32.82 -31.28
N GLN A 437 -10.70 31.87 -30.34
CA GLN A 437 -10.10 32.11 -29.03
C GLN A 437 -8.57 32.26 -29.14
N SER A 438 -7.98 33.13 -28.32
CA SER A 438 -6.53 33.26 -28.22
C SER A 438 -5.90 32.00 -27.60
N GLY A 439 -4.72 31.63 -28.11
CA GLY A 439 -3.92 30.57 -27.53
C GLY A 439 -3.21 31.01 -26.24
N PHE A 440 -2.91 30.06 -25.36
CA PHE A 440 -2.19 30.30 -24.12
C PHE A 440 -1.38 29.08 -23.71
N VAL A 441 -0.46 29.24 -22.77
CA VAL A 441 0.32 28.16 -22.19
C VAL A 441 0.02 28.06 -20.70
N ARG A 442 -0.27 26.85 -20.25
CA ARG A 442 -0.58 26.53 -18.86
C ARG A 442 0.52 25.69 -18.23
N PRO A 443 1.49 26.29 -17.53
CA PRO A 443 2.36 25.58 -16.59
C PRO A 443 1.66 25.38 -15.24
N GLU A 444 1.82 24.18 -14.66
CA GLU A 444 1.38 23.85 -13.30
C GLU A 444 2.45 23.05 -12.58
N LEU A 445 2.66 23.34 -11.29
CA LEU A 445 3.56 22.60 -10.41
C LEU A 445 2.78 22.18 -9.17
N ASN A 446 2.73 20.87 -8.89
CA ASN A 446 2.21 20.31 -7.65
C ASN A 446 3.33 19.56 -6.95
N ALA A 447 3.59 19.87 -5.69
CA ALA A 447 4.64 19.22 -4.92
C ALA A 447 4.13 18.89 -3.51
N ALA A 448 4.28 17.63 -3.10
CA ALA A 448 3.93 17.15 -1.78
C ALA A 448 5.13 16.45 -1.13
N PHE A 449 5.39 16.75 0.14
CA PHE A 449 6.54 16.28 0.90
C PHE A 449 6.07 15.70 2.23
N TYR A 450 6.56 14.52 2.57
CA TYR A 450 6.18 13.80 3.78
C TYR A 450 7.43 13.45 4.57
N TRP A 451 7.47 13.89 5.81
CA TRP A 451 8.58 13.63 6.71
C TRP A 451 8.07 13.11 8.04
N ARG A 452 8.35 11.83 8.32
CA ARG A 452 8.17 11.27 9.66
C ARG A 452 9.17 11.88 10.63
N LEU A 453 8.66 12.65 11.59
CA LEU A 453 9.44 13.34 12.62
C LEU A 453 9.74 12.42 13.82
N PHE A 454 8.79 11.57 14.19
CA PHE A 454 8.90 10.64 15.33
C PHE A 454 8.22 9.31 14.99
N ASP A 455 8.78 8.19 15.48
CA ASP A 455 8.19 6.85 15.32
C ASP A 455 7.26 6.48 16.50
N SER A 456 7.33 7.19 17.63
CA SER A 456 6.49 6.94 18.82
C SER A 456 6.35 8.21 19.69
N PRO A 457 5.18 8.90 19.67
CA PRO A 457 4.04 8.65 18.78
C PRO A 457 4.45 8.84 17.31
N ASP A 458 3.72 8.19 16.40
CA ASP A 458 3.94 8.32 14.96
C ASP A 458 3.45 9.71 14.50
N VAL A 459 4.41 10.57 14.14
CA VAL A 459 4.17 11.97 13.77
C VAL A 459 4.75 12.25 12.39
N ILE A 460 3.89 12.63 11.46
CA ILE A 460 4.24 12.96 10.09
C ILE A 460 4.00 14.43 9.85
N PHE A 461 5.02 15.14 9.38
CA PHE A 461 4.88 16.48 8.84
C PHE A 461 4.66 16.39 7.33
N ALA A 462 3.45 16.71 6.89
CA ALA A 462 3.03 16.62 5.49
C ALA A 462 2.80 18.03 4.92
N ASN A 463 3.40 18.33 3.77
CA ASN A 463 3.28 19.63 3.13
C ASN A 463 2.90 19.45 1.68
N ARG A 464 2.07 20.35 1.14
CA ARG A 464 1.73 20.43 -0.28
C ARG A 464 1.82 21.88 -0.74
N GLY A 465 2.33 22.08 -1.96
CA GLY A 465 2.28 23.33 -2.69
C GLY A 465 1.72 23.11 -4.09
N TYR A 466 0.93 24.07 -4.57
CA TYR A 466 0.39 24.10 -5.93
C TYR A 466 0.55 25.49 -6.53
N LEU A 467 1.09 25.54 -7.74
CA LEU A 467 1.27 26.74 -8.54
C LEU A 467 0.71 26.51 -9.93
N GLY A 468 0.05 27.50 -10.51
CA GLY A 468 -0.46 27.45 -11.88
C GLY A 468 -0.54 28.84 -12.48
N ALA A 469 -0.38 28.94 -13.81
CA ALA A 469 -0.55 30.20 -14.53
C ALA A 469 -1.09 29.97 -15.95
N ASP A 470 -1.79 30.97 -16.49
CA ASP A 470 -2.28 31.05 -17.86
C ASP A 470 -1.61 32.20 -18.61
N ILE A 471 -0.57 31.86 -19.37
CA ILE A 471 0.32 32.80 -20.03
C ILE A 471 -0.09 32.94 -21.51
N GLY A 472 -0.40 34.15 -21.95
CA GLY A 472 -0.68 34.47 -23.37
C GLY A 472 -2.10 34.94 -23.67
N ALA A 473 -3.12 34.39 -23.00
CA ALA A 473 -4.50 34.85 -23.13
C ALA A 473 -4.87 35.88 -22.05
N SER A 474 -5.70 36.85 -22.42
CA SER A 474 -6.27 37.80 -21.46
C SER A 474 -7.39 37.16 -20.63
N MET A 475 -7.78 37.79 -19.52
CA MET A 475 -8.83 37.29 -18.63
C MET A 475 -10.20 37.15 -19.34
N ASP A 476 -10.47 38.00 -20.33
CA ASP A 476 -11.73 38.03 -21.08
C ASP A 476 -11.81 36.92 -22.16
N GLU A 477 -10.66 36.38 -22.57
CA GLU A 477 -10.56 35.30 -23.56
C GLU A 477 -10.46 33.92 -22.89
N LEU A 478 -10.09 33.87 -21.62
CA LEU A 478 -10.06 32.64 -20.83
C LEU A 478 -11.47 32.31 -20.34
N PRO A 479 -12.01 31.13 -20.68
CA PRO A 479 -13.31 30.73 -20.18
C PRO A 479 -13.24 30.46 -18.68
N SER A 480 -14.34 30.71 -18.00
CA SER A 480 -14.38 30.70 -16.53
C SER A 480 -14.04 29.34 -15.93
N ASP A 481 -14.26 28.24 -16.63
CA ASP A 481 -13.89 26.88 -16.22
C ASP A 481 -12.40 26.56 -16.35
N LEU A 482 -11.66 27.32 -17.16
CA LEU A 482 -10.21 27.20 -17.28
C LEU A 482 -9.48 28.14 -16.32
N ARG A 483 -10.12 29.16 -15.75
CA ARG A 483 -9.47 30.05 -14.78
C ARG A 483 -9.09 29.28 -13.50
N PHE A 484 -8.07 29.77 -12.80
CA PHE A 484 -7.68 29.22 -11.51
C PHE A 484 -8.54 29.78 -10.38
N TYR A 485 -8.86 28.93 -9.40
CA TYR A 485 -9.62 29.31 -8.21
C TYR A 485 -8.95 28.73 -6.96
N ALA A 486 -9.09 29.43 -5.83
CA ALA A 486 -8.65 28.94 -4.53
C ALA A 486 -9.75 29.08 -3.48
N GLY A 487 -9.62 28.32 -2.39
CA GLY A 487 -10.65 28.19 -1.34
C GLY A 487 -11.44 26.88 -1.46
N GLY A 488 -11.77 26.31 -0.30
CA GLY A 488 -12.48 25.05 -0.16
C GLY A 488 -11.59 23.85 0.15
N GLY A 489 -12.21 22.67 0.32
CA GLY A 489 -11.59 21.49 0.94
C GLY A 489 -10.34 20.90 0.27
N GLY A 490 -10.14 21.17 -1.02
CA GLY A 490 -8.96 20.74 -1.80
C GLY A 490 -7.90 21.82 -2.04
N SER A 491 -8.10 23.01 -1.47
CA SER A 491 -7.30 24.21 -1.71
C SER A 491 -6.91 24.89 -0.39
N ILE A 492 -7.76 25.77 0.14
CA ILE A 492 -7.53 26.49 1.41
C ILE A 492 -8.75 26.22 2.30
N ARG A 493 -8.64 25.23 3.19
CA ARG A 493 -9.73 24.86 4.10
C ARG A 493 -10.09 26.02 5.02
N GLY A 494 -11.37 26.19 5.28
CA GLY A 494 -11.92 27.27 6.10
C GLY A 494 -12.48 28.44 5.29
N TYR A 495 -12.09 28.59 4.03
CA TYR A 495 -12.76 29.49 3.08
C TYR A 495 -13.80 28.72 2.24
N PRO A 496 -14.93 29.35 1.88
CA PRO A 496 -15.88 28.75 0.95
C PRO A 496 -15.27 28.47 -0.42
N TYR A 497 -15.84 27.49 -1.13
CA TYR A 497 -15.36 27.00 -2.42
C TYR A 497 -15.10 28.15 -3.42
N GLN A 498 -13.89 28.22 -3.97
CA GLN A 498 -13.46 29.19 -5.01
C GLN A 498 -13.44 30.69 -4.62
N THR A 499 -13.73 31.05 -3.37
CA THR A 499 -13.86 32.46 -2.97
C THR A 499 -12.54 33.20 -2.70
N VAL A 500 -11.41 32.50 -2.68
CA VAL A 500 -10.09 33.11 -2.42
C VAL A 500 -9.45 33.54 -3.74
N GLY A 501 -9.50 34.85 -4.00
CA GLY A 501 -8.92 35.46 -5.20
C GLY A 501 -9.76 36.65 -5.68
N PRO A 502 -9.68 37.00 -6.97
CA PRO A 502 -10.45 38.10 -7.56
C PRO A 502 -11.96 37.85 -7.49
N LEU A 503 -12.67 38.77 -6.86
CA LEU A 503 -14.13 38.76 -6.72
C LEU A 503 -14.74 39.96 -7.44
N ARG A 504 -15.94 39.77 -8.00
CA ARG A 504 -16.84 40.86 -8.35
C ARG A 504 -17.99 40.89 -7.36
N SER A 505 -18.03 41.91 -6.50
CA SER A 505 -18.90 41.92 -5.33
C SER A 505 -18.62 40.69 -4.45
N LYS A 506 -19.49 39.68 -4.45
CA LYS A 506 -19.30 38.42 -3.73
C LYS A 506 -18.98 37.23 -4.64
N THR A 507 -19.13 37.40 -5.95
CA THR A 507 -19.02 36.31 -6.91
C THR A 507 -17.56 36.11 -7.34
N PRO A 508 -17.00 34.89 -7.28
CA PRO A 508 -15.66 34.62 -7.78
C PRO A 508 -15.55 34.84 -9.29
N THR A 509 -14.51 35.54 -9.71
CA THR A 509 -14.22 35.74 -11.15
C THR A 509 -13.14 34.78 -11.67
N GLY A 510 -12.42 34.12 -10.77
CA GLY A 510 -11.23 33.33 -11.06
C GLY A 510 -9.98 34.19 -11.23
N GLY A 511 -8.84 33.54 -11.40
CA GLY A 511 -7.55 34.16 -11.66
C GLY A 511 -6.83 33.55 -12.85
N ARG A 512 -5.84 34.28 -13.38
CA ARG A 512 -4.90 33.79 -14.39
C ARG A 512 -3.71 33.08 -13.80
N SER A 513 -3.49 33.18 -12.49
CA SER A 513 -2.53 32.34 -11.79
C SER A 513 -3.03 32.01 -10.39
N VAL A 514 -2.40 31.03 -9.75
CA VAL A 514 -2.73 30.59 -8.40
C VAL A 514 -1.49 30.10 -7.68
N PHE A 515 -1.46 30.35 -6.38
CA PHE A 515 -0.54 29.75 -5.45
C PHE A 515 -1.32 29.27 -4.23
N THR A 516 -1.20 28.00 -3.89
CA THR A 516 -1.71 27.47 -2.62
C THR A 516 -0.66 26.58 -1.97
N PHE A 517 -0.71 26.51 -0.65
CA PHE A 517 0.07 25.59 0.14
C PHE A 517 -0.76 25.06 1.31
N SER A 518 -0.40 23.88 1.79
CA SER A 518 -1.01 23.24 2.96
C SER A 518 0.08 22.55 3.77
N SER A 519 0.03 22.74 5.08
CA SER A 519 0.93 22.10 6.04
C SER A 519 0.09 21.39 7.10
N GLU A 520 0.30 20.08 7.24
CA GLU A 520 -0.37 19.22 8.21
C GLU A 520 0.65 18.58 9.14
N LEU A 521 0.33 18.53 10.43
CA LEU A 521 1.05 17.70 11.39
C LEU A 521 0.15 16.52 11.77
N ARG A 522 0.39 15.36 11.18
CA ARG A 522 -0.43 14.16 11.36
C ARG A 522 0.10 13.37 12.55
N VAL A 523 -0.64 13.36 13.66
CA VAL A 523 -0.28 12.65 14.89
C VAL A 523 -1.17 11.42 15.01
N ARG A 524 -0.60 10.23 14.87
CA ARG A 524 -1.30 8.97 15.08
C ARG A 524 -1.27 8.62 16.57
N LEU A 525 -2.44 8.63 17.20
CA LEU A 525 -2.61 8.39 18.64
C LEU A 525 -2.77 6.90 18.96
N SER A 526 -3.34 6.13 18.03
CA SER A 526 -3.49 4.68 18.10
C SER A 526 -3.50 4.08 16.69
N GLU A 527 -3.61 2.76 16.58
CA GLU A 527 -3.79 2.08 15.29
C GLU A 527 -5.08 2.50 14.54
N TYR A 528 -6.07 3.04 15.25
CA TYR A 528 -7.38 3.41 14.69
C TYR A 528 -7.61 4.92 14.58
N VAL A 529 -6.92 5.74 15.38
CA VAL A 529 -7.25 7.17 15.51
C VAL A 529 -6.03 8.06 15.40
N GLY A 530 -6.16 9.15 14.66
CA GLY A 530 -5.17 10.22 14.56
C GLY A 530 -5.80 11.61 14.60
N VAL A 531 -4.98 12.61 14.94
CA VAL A 531 -5.35 14.03 14.98
C VAL A 531 -4.40 14.81 14.09
N VAL A 532 -4.92 15.79 13.36
CA VAL A 532 -4.20 16.53 12.33
C VAL A 532 -4.48 18.03 12.45
N PRO A 533 -3.73 18.80 13.25
CA PRO A 533 -3.71 20.24 13.09
C PRO A 533 -3.11 20.61 11.72
N PHE A 534 -3.71 21.59 11.06
CA PHE A 534 -3.27 22.03 9.75
C PHE A 534 -3.38 23.54 9.56
N LEU A 535 -2.56 24.04 8.63
CA LEU A 535 -2.55 25.41 8.13
C LEU A 535 -2.51 25.36 6.61
N ASP A 536 -3.52 25.96 5.99
CA ASP A 536 -3.58 26.14 4.54
C ASP A 536 -3.44 27.63 4.21
N GLY A 537 -2.89 27.96 3.06
CA GLY A 537 -2.85 29.35 2.61
C GLY A 537 -2.60 29.51 1.12
N GLY A 538 -2.84 30.70 0.61
CA GLY A 538 -2.70 30.98 -0.82
C GLY A 538 -3.64 32.05 -1.34
N THR A 539 -3.65 32.21 -2.67
CA THR A 539 -4.64 32.99 -3.41
C THR A 539 -4.60 32.66 -4.92
N ALA A 540 -5.72 32.89 -5.61
CA ALA A 540 -5.71 33.10 -7.06
C ALA A 540 -5.42 34.59 -7.34
N PHE A 541 -4.78 34.90 -8.47
CA PHE A 541 -4.37 36.25 -8.86
C PHE A 541 -4.97 36.60 -10.23
N ALA A 542 -5.29 37.89 -10.43
CA ALA A 542 -5.83 38.36 -11.70
C ALA A 542 -4.82 38.25 -12.86
N ASP A 543 -3.53 38.36 -12.56
CA ASP A 543 -2.44 38.31 -13.54
C ASP A 543 -1.77 36.94 -13.63
N ALA A 544 -1.13 36.65 -14.78
CA ALA A 544 -0.41 35.40 -15.01
C ALA A 544 0.92 35.31 -14.23
N LEU A 545 1.50 36.47 -13.88
CA LEU A 545 2.62 36.57 -12.97
C LEU A 545 2.11 37.17 -11.66
N PRO A 546 2.22 36.47 -10.51
CA PRO A 546 1.70 36.97 -9.25
C PRO A 546 2.34 38.31 -8.88
N PRO A 547 1.56 39.35 -8.55
CA PRO A 547 2.12 40.57 -7.99
C PRO A 547 2.65 40.30 -6.57
N TYR A 548 3.85 40.78 -6.25
CA TYR A 548 4.44 40.65 -4.90
C TYR A 548 3.63 41.30 -3.77
N GLN A 549 2.59 42.09 -4.09
CA GLN A 549 1.86 42.94 -3.14
C GLN A 549 0.47 42.40 -2.75
N GLU A 550 -0.02 41.32 -3.37
CA GLU A 550 -1.32 40.75 -3.00
C GLU A 550 -1.25 39.95 -1.70
N SER A 551 -2.19 40.21 -0.78
CA SER A 551 -2.24 39.52 0.51
C SER A 551 -2.72 38.08 0.35
N LEU A 552 -1.93 37.12 0.80
CA LEU A 552 -2.36 35.73 0.93
C LEU A 552 -3.49 35.61 1.97
N ARG A 553 -4.35 34.61 1.77
CA ARG A 553 -5.34 34.18 2.76
C ARG A 553 -4.86 32.91 3.42
N PHE A 554 -5.18 32.74 4.71
CA PHE A 554 -4.77 31.59 5.50
C PHE A 554 -5.96 31.02 6.24
N GLY A 555 -6.11 29.70 6.22
CA GLY A 555 -7.11 28.96 6.98
C GLY A 555 -6.43 27.94 7.89
N ALA A 556 -6.91 27.78 9.10
CA ALA A 556 -6.35 26.82 10.05
C ALA A 556 -7.46 25.94 10.62
N GLY A 557 -7.09 24.73 11.01
CA GLY A 557 -8.07 23.79 11.49
C GLY A 557 -7.50 22.58 12.19
N LEU A 558 -8.42 21.70 12.58
CA LEU A 558 -8.13 20.44 13.24
C LEU A 558 -8.90 19.32 12.53
N GLY A 559 -8.17 18.28 12.17
CA GLY A 559 -8.69 17.07 11.56
C GLY A 559 -8.67 15.88 12.52
N LEU A 560 -9.72 15.07 12.48
CA LEU A 560 -9.74 13.72 13.02
C LEU A 560 -9.52 12.74 11.87
N ARG A 561 -8.75 11.68 12.12
CA ARG A 561 -8.53 10.55 11.20
C ARG A 561 -8.99 9.28 11.88
N VAL A 562 -9.81 8.50 11.19
CA VAL A 562 -10.17 7.13 11.57
C VAL A 562 -9.53 6.19 10.55
N TYR A 563 -8.50 5.46 10.95
CA TYR A 563 -7.77 4.56 10.06
C TYR A 563 -8.59 3.29 9.81
N THR A 564 -8.78 2.96 8.53
CA THR A 564 -9.51 1.76 8.11
C THR A 564 -8.68 0.98 7.08
N PRO A 565 -8.98 -0.30 6.82
CA PRO A 565 -8.26 -1.09 5.80
C PRO A 565 -8.35 -0.54 4.37
N ILE A 566 -9.32 0.35 4.09
CA ILE A 566 -9.52 0.97 2.77
C ILE A 566 -8.95 2.40 2.69
N GLY A 567 -8.25 2.86 3.74
CA GLY A 567 -7.70 4.21 3.89
C GLY A 567 -8.29 4.98 5.07
N PRO A 568 -7.70 6.13 5.47
CA PRO A 568 -8.20 6.93 6.57
C PRO A 568 -9.48 7.67 6.21
N ILE A 569 -10.52 7.58 7.04
CA ILE A 569 -11.66 8.50 7.00
C ILE A 569 -11.26 9.79 7.70
N ARG A 570 -11.51 10.91 7.04
CA ARG A 570 -11.10 12.25 7.47
C ARG A 570 -12.32 13.08 7.82
N VAL A 571 -12.25 13.74 8.99
CA VAL A 571 -13.21 14.73 9.45
C VAL A 571 -12.44 15.99 9.81
N ASP A 572 -12.49 17.03 8.98
CA ASP A 572 -11.76 18.28 9.18
C ASP A 572 -12.72 19.42 9.53
N VAL A 573 -12.35 20.23 10.52
CA VAL A 573 -12.98 21.53 10.82
C VAL A 573 -11.94 22.61 10.61
N ALA A 574 -12.27 23.66 9.86
CA ALA A 574 -11.35 24.77 9.57
C ALA A 574 -12.03 26.13 9.70
N THR A 575 -11.25 27.16 10.02
CA THR A 575 -11.70 28.56 10.12
C THR A 575 -10.74 29.48 9.35
N PRO A 576 -11.23 30.54 8.68
CA PRO A 576 -10.38 31.50 8.00
C PRO A 576 -9.69 32.43 9.01
N LEU A 577 -8.36 32.55 8.96
CA LEU A 577 -7.57 33.42 9.84
C LEU A 577 -7.66 34.90 9.43
N ASN A 578 -7.77 35.15 8.12
CA ASN A 578 -7.95 36.50 7.56
C ASN A 578 -9.34 36.60 6.95
N ARG A 579 -10.35 36.51 7.80
CA ARG A 579 -11.76 36.49 7.42
C ARG A 579 -12.21 37.86 6.86
N ARG A 580 -12.88 37.85 5.71
CA ARG A 580 -13.56 39.01 5.12
C ARG A 580 -15.02 39.00 5.53
N GLU A 581 -15.49 40.14 6.04
CA GLU A 581 -16.90 40.29 6.42
C GLU A 581 -17.84 40.11 5.23
N ASN A 582 -18.96 39.42 5.45
CA ASN A 582 -20.03 39.18 4.47
C ASN A 582 -19.64 38.38 3.22
N ILE A 583 -18.43 37.81 3.19
CA ILE A 583 -17.93 36.92 2.13
C ILE A 583 -17.55 35.56 2.73
N ASP A 584 -16.81 35.56 3.84
CA ASP A 584 -16.27 34.34 4.42
C ASP A 584 -17.10 33.87 5.64
N ASP A 585 -17.43 32.58 5.64
CA ASP A 585 -18.08 31.91 6.78
C ASP A 585 -17.17 31.86 8.01
N VAL A 586 -17.76 31.60 9.19
CA VAL A 586 -17.00 31.44 10.45
C VAL A 586 -16.16 30.18 10.48
N GLY A 587 -16.55 29.16 9.71
CA GLY A 587 -15.82 27.90 9.61
C GLY A 587 -16.47 26.97 8.59
N GLN A 588 -15.71 25.96 8.20
CA GLN A 588 -16.08 24.95 7.21
C GLN A 588 -15.83 23.55 7.79
N PHE A 589 -16.54 22.57 7.25
CA PHE A 589 -16.52 21.19 7.70
C PHE A 589 -16.42 20.23 6.51
N TYR A 590 -15.56 19.22 6.64
CA TYR A 590 -15.26 18.29 5.56
C TYR A 590 -15.23 16.85 6.07
N ILE A 591 -15.93 15.95 5.38
CA ILE A 591 -15.87 14.50 5.56
C ILE A 591 -15.47 13.86 4.23
N SER A 592 -14.39 13.08 4.22
CA SER A 592 -13.91 12.39 3.03
C SER A 592 -13.12 11.14 3.38
N ILE A 593 -12.82 10.31 2.37
CA ILE A 593 -11.96 9.13 2.49
C ILE A 593 -10.61 9.47 1.85
N GLY A 594 -9.53 9.10 2.54
CA GLY A 594 -8.15 9.40 2.17
C GLY A 594 -7.57 10.62 2.89
N GLN A 595 -6.25 10.78 2.78
CA GLN A 595 -5.56 11.98 3.23
C GLN A 595 -5.95 13.20 2.39
N ALA A 596 -5.69 14.41 2.90
CA ALA A 596 -5.97 15.65 2.16
C ALA A 596 -5.15 15.79 0.88
N PHE A 597 -3.94 15.22 0.91
CA PHE A 597 -2.99 15.10 -0.19
C PHE A 597 -1.94 14.04 0.13
#